data_AF-A0A2L0UIG5-F1
#
_entry.id   AF-A0A2L0UIG5-F1
#
_cell.length_a   1.000
_cell.length_b   1.000
_cell.length_c   1.000
_cell.angle_alpha   90.00
_cell.angle_beta   90.00
_cell.angle_gamma   90.00
#
_symmetry.space_group_name_H-M   'P 1'
#
loop_
_entity.id
_entity.type
_entity.pdbx_description
1 polymer ?
#
loop_
_entity_poly.entity_id
_entity_poly.type
_entity_poly.pdbx_seq_one_letter_code
_entity_poly.pdbx_strand_id
1 'polypeptide(L)'
;ITLSGRRIRMFHASARSVYHRVHARHSDEDFEGMFAATGLTGSGPLPDVVCYGDIHDAFVSTNRSRTLVNVGSVGNPLDQPQASYVILEGESDGGRDDPFGIQFVRVAYDVEAEIALAGELGMPALQAYAIELRTAVYRGQHARLGMLDGGQASGRGPAA
;
A
#
# COMPACT_ATOMS: atom_id res chain seq x y z
N ILE A 1 16.72 10.15 -1.23
CA ILE A 1 17.66 10.09 -0.07
C ILE A 1 18.70 9.01 -0.33
N THR A 2 19.78 8.97 0.45
CA THR A 2 20.76 7.88 0.45
C THR A 2 20.89 7.36 1.87
N LEU A 3 20.91 6.05 2.05
CA LEU A 3 21.18 5.38 3.33
C LEU A 3 22.10 4.19 3.06
N SER A 4 23.15 4.02 3.83
CA SER A 4 24.14 2.93 3.72
C SER A 4 24.55 2.66 2.27
N GLY A 5 25.00 3.74 1.59
CA GLY A 5 25.43 3.72 0.19
C GLY A 5 24.36 3.40 -0.86
N ARG A 6 23.08 3.27 -0.49
CA ARG A 6 21.95 2.92 -1.38
C ARG A 6 21.12 4.16 -1.69
N ARG A 7 20.89 4.42 -2.98
CA ARG A 7 20.00 5.49 -3.42
C ARG A 7 18.55 5.05 -3.35
N ILE A 8 17.75 5.80 -2.61
CA ILE A 8 16.33 5.52 -2.40
C ILE A 8 15.50 6.57 -3.15
N ARG A 9 14.62 6.07 -4.03
CA ARG A 9 13.61 6.86 -4.74
C ARG A 9 12.23 6.49 -4.21
N MET A 10 11.39 7.51 -4.05
CA MET A 10 10.01 7.36 -3.57
C MET A 10 9.06 8.02 -4.56
N PHE A 11 7.94 7.37 -4.88
CA PHE A 11 6.86 7.93 -5.70
C PHE A 11 5.55 7.19 -5.40
N HIS A 12 4.41 7.67 -5.91
CA HIS A 12 3.11 7.08 -5.58
C HIS A 12 2.87 5.70 -6.22
N ALA A 13 2.93 5.61 -7.56
CA ALA A 13 2.49 4.44 -8.33
C ALA A 13 3.60 3.76 -9.13
N SER A 14 4.05 4.38 -10.22
CA SER A 14 5.17 3.87 -11.01
C SER A 14 5.97 5.01 -11.62
N ALA A 15 7.20 4.73 -12.04
CA ALA A 15 7.99 5.68 -12.83
C ALA A 15 7.41 5.93 -14.24
N ARG A 16 6.47 5.10 -14.71
CA ARG A 16 5.82 5.23 -16.03
C ARG A 16 4.63 6.18 -15.99
N SER A 17 3.68 5.95 -15.08
CA SER A 17 2.50 6.81 -14.86
C SER A 17 1.78 6.47 -13.55
N VAL A 18 0.86 7.35 -13.14
CA VAL A 18 -0.06 7.08 -12.01
C VAL A 18 -1.14 6.04 -12.31
N TYR A 19 -1.28 5.62 -13.57
CA TYR A 19 -2.28 4.62 -13.99
C TYR A 19 -1.68 3.24 -14.23
N HIS A 20 -0.34 3.14 -14.29
CA HIS A 20 0.39 1.90 -14.46
C HIS A 20 0.67 1.27 -13.10
N ARG A 21 -0.09 0.22 -12.77
CA ARG A 21 -0.02 -0.48 -11.48
C ARG A 21 0.99 -1.62 -11.56
N VAL A 22 1.95 -1.61 -10.64
CA VAL A 22 2.87 -2.73 -10.43
C VAL A 22 2.38 -3.47 -9.20
N HIS A 23 2.12 -4.78 -9.30
CA HIS A 23 1.65 -5.62 -8.19
C HIS A 23 2.79 -6.47 -7.60
N ALA A 24 2.55 -7.11 -6.44
CA ALA A 24 3.55 -8.00 -5.82
C ALA A 24 4.03 -9.11 -6.78
N ARG A 25 3.12 -9.64 -7.61
CA ARG A 25 3.42 -10.55 -8.73
C ARG A 25 3.51 -9.74 -10.03
N HIS A 26 4.64 -9.10 -10.25
CA HIS A 26 4.93 -8.29 -11.43
C HIS A 26 5.78 -9.05 -12.45
N SER A 27 5.83 -8.51 -13.67
CA SER A 27 6.77 -8.94 -14.70
C SER A 27 8.17 -8.35 -14.47
N ASP A 28 9.19 -8.92 -15.12
CA ASP A 28 10.54 -8.33 -15.15
C ASP A 28 10.53 -6.93 -15.78
N GLU A 29 9.69 -6.71 -16.79
CA GLU A 29 9.56 -5.41 -17.45
C GLU A 29 9.00 -4.36 -16.48
N ASP A 30 7.99 -4.72 -15.68
CA ASP A 30 7.44 -3.84 -14.65
C ASP A 30 8.49 -3.54 -13.58
N PHE A 31 9.22 -4.57 -13.12
CA PHE A 31 10.30 -4.38 -12.17
C PHE A 31 11.33 -3.38 -12.69
N GLU A 32 11.88 -3.61 -13.89
CA GLU A 32 12.87 -2.71 -14.50
C GLU A 32 12.30 -1.31 -14.71
N GLY A 33 11.04 -1.22 -15.13
CA GLY A 33 10.30 0.04 -15.31
C GLY A 33 10.24 0.90 -14.06
N MET A 34 10.18 0.31 -12.86
CA MET A 34 10.15 1.05 -11.59
C MET A 34 11.46 1.78 -11.29
N PHE A 35 12.60 1.30 -11.81
CA PHE A 35 13.91 1.90 -11.58
C PHE A 35 14.30 2.93 -12.66
N ALA A 36 13.61 2.94 -13.80
CA ALA A 36 13.93 3.80 -14.93
C ALA A 36 13.88 5.30 -14.56
N ALA A 37 14.81 6.07 -15.16
CA ALA A 37 14.74 7.53 -15.19
C ALA A 37 13.76 7.95 -16.29
N THR A 38 12.70 8.67 -15.92
CA THR A 38 11.64 9.11 -16.83
C THR A 38 11.36 10.59 -16.62
N GLY A 39 10.49 11.19 -17.43
CA GLY A 39 10.02 12.56 -17.18
C GLY A 39 9.38 12.76 -15.81
N LEU A 40 8.85 11.70 -15.19
CA LEU A 40 8.22 11.75 -13.86
C LEU A 40 9.23 11.59 -12.72
N THR A 41 10.36 10.93 -12.94
CA THR A 41 11.38 10.66 -11.91
C THR A 41 12.65 11.52 -12.07
N GLY A 42 12.72 12.29 -13.16
CA GLY A 42 13.84 13.18 -13.49
C GLY A 42 15.03 12.45 -14.13
N SER A 43 16.02 13.24 -14.58
CA SER A 43 17.27 12.75 -15.19
C SER A 43 18.32 12.31 -14.16
N GLY A 44 17.92 12.20 -12.89
CA GLY A 44 18.79 11.76 -11.81
C GLY A 44 19.27 10.32 -12.01
N PRO A 45 20.36 9.95 -11.33
CA PRO A 45 20.91 8.62 -11.44
C PRO A 45 19.91 7.55 -10.95
N LEU A 46 20.05 6.33 -11.46
CA LEU A 46 19.13 5.23 -11.14
C LEU A 46 19.17 4.90 -9.63
N PRO A 47 18.04 4.50 -9.03
CA PRO A 47 17.98 4.14 -7.63
C PRO A 47 18.42 2.69 -7.41
N ASP A 48 18.85 2.38 -6.19
CA ASP A 48 19.04 1.01 -5.71
C ASP A 48 17.77 0.50 -5.03
N VAL A 49 17.01 1.41 -4.41
CA VAL A 49 15.75 1.10 -3.71
C VAL A 49 14.64 1.99 -4.23
N VAL A 50 13.50 1.41 -4.54
CA VAL A 50 12.27 2.12 -4.90
C VAL A 50 11.21 1.81 -3.86
N CYS A 51 10.60 2.85 -3.28
CA CYS A 51 9.42 2.73 -2.41
C CYS A 51 8.21 3.39 -3.06
N TYR A 52 7.06 2.71 -3.07
CA TYR A 52 5.79 3.25 -3.57
C TYR A 52 4.59 2.74 -2.76
N GLY A 53 3.36 3.16 -3.10
CA GLY A 53 2.15 2.87 -2.31
C GLY A 53 0.93 2.40 -3.10
N ASP A 54 0.55 3.11 -4.16
CA ASP A 54 -0.63 2.95 -5.06
C ASP A 54 -1.55 1.71 -4.92
N ILE A 55 -1.02 0.49 -4.96
CA ILE A 55 -1.82 -0.75 -4.92
C ILE A 55 -2.30 -1.16 -3.51
N HIS A 56 -1.77 -0.55 -2.45
CA HIS A 56 -2.10 -0.81 -1.04
C HIS A 56 -1.77 -2.21 -0.49
N ASP A 57 -1.03 -3.03 -1.23
CA ASP A 57 -0.43 -4.26 -0.73
C ASP A 57 0.99 -3.97 -0.22
N ALA A 58 1.38 -4.52 0.94
CA ALA A 58 2.75 -4.37 1.41
C ALA A 58 3.62 -5.55 0.92
N PHE A 59 4.70 -5.26 0.20
CA PHE A 59 5.64 -6.28 -0.25
C PHE A 59 7.05 -5.75 -0.47
N VAL A 60 8.01 -6.68 -0.45
CA VAL A 60 9.38 -6.46 -0.90
C VAL A 60 9.72 -7.45 -2.01
N SER A 61 10.36 -6.95 -3.08
CA SER A 61 10.90 -7.75 -4.18
C SER A 61 12.32 -7.31 -4.46
N THR A 62 13.22 -8.26 -4.65
CA THR A 62 14.64 -7.98 -4.91
C THR A 62 15.09 -8.65 -6.19
N ASN A 63 15.85 -7.92 -7.00
CA ASN A 63 16.55 -8.46 -8.16
C ASN A 63 17.99 -7.91 -8.16
N ARG A 64 18.97 -8.80 -7.98
CA ARG A 64 20.38 -8.44 -7.79
C ARG A 64 20.54 -7.41 -6.67
N SER A 65 21.06 -6.22 -6.97
CA SER A 65 21.31 -5.15 -6.00
C SER A 65 20.16 -4.14 -5.91
N ARG A 66 19.00 -4.44 -6.50
CA ARG A 66 17.82 -3.56 -6.51
C ARG A 66 16.70 -4.10 -5.64
N THR A 67 16.07 -3.21 -4.89
CA THR A 67 14.95 -3.54 -3.98
C THR A 67 13.74 -2.68 -4.33
N LEU A 68 12.63 -3.33 -4.67
CA LEU A 68 11.33 -2.69 -4.85
C LEU A 68 10.46 -2.96 -3.62
N VAL A 69 9.89 -1.90 -3.06
CA VAL A 69 9.08 -1.92 -1.85
C VAL A 69 7.76 -1.23 -2.14
N ASN A 70 6.64 -1.92 -1.96
CA ASN A 70 5.37 -1.23 -1.72
C ASN A 70 5.14 -1.20 -0.20
N VAL A 71 4.90 -0.01 0.35
CA VAL A 71 4.78 0.18 1.80
C VAL A 71 3.41 -0.24 2.36
N GLY A 72 2.47 -0.62 1.49
CA GLY A 72 1.08 -0.86 1.82
C GLY A 72 0.31 0.45 2.00
N SER A 73 -0.75 0.40 2.81
CA SER A 73 -1.59 1.56 3.11
C SER A 73 -1.90 1.64 4.59
N VAL A 74 -1.85 2.86 5.14
CA VAL A 74 -2.25 3.13 6.52
C VAL A 74 -3.78 3.08 6.65
N GLY A 75 -4.50 3.72 5.74
CA GLY A 75 -5.95 3.94 5.87
C GLY A 75 -6.84 2.99 5.06
N ASN A 76 -6.27 2.21 4.13
CA ASN A 76 -7.02 1.23 3.35
C ASN A 76 -6.11 0.09 2.83
N PRO A 77 -5.49 -0.71 3.71
CA PRO A 77 -4.68 -1.86 3.31
C PRO A 77 -5.52 -2.91 2.57
N LEU A 78 -4.98 -3.47 1.48
CA LEU A 78 -5.70 -4.42 0.61
C LEU A 78 -5.12 -5.85 0.64
N ASP A 79 -4.19 -6.11 1.56
CA ASP A 79 -3.62 -7.43 1.82
C ASP A 79 -4.07 -8.04 3.15
N GLN A 80 -4.30 -7.22 4.18
CA GLN A 80 -4.93 -7.58 5.46
C GLN A 80 -5.47 -6.34 6.20
N PRO A 81 -6.44 -6.46 7.12
CA PRO A 81 -7.13 -5.32 7.76
C PRO A 81 -6.33 -4.70 8.92
N GLN A 82 -5.05 -4.39 8.68
CA GLN A 82 -4.18 -3.68 9.62
C GLN A 82 -3.39 -2.60 8.88
N ALA A 83 -3.35 -1.40 9.45
CA ALA A 83 -2.60 -0.28 8.90
C ALA A 83 -1.14 -0.68 8.67
N SER A 84 -0.59 -0.30 7.52
CA SER A 84 0.77 -0.64 7.09
C SER A 84 1.63 0.59 6.90
N TYR A 85 2.87 0.50 7.38
CA TYR A 85 3.95 1.41 7.01
C TYR A 85 5.29 0.69 7.03
N VAL A 86 6.32 1.36 6.50
CA VAL A 86 7.69 0.83 6.45
C VAL A 86 8.64 1.77 7.18
N ILE A 87 9.54 1.17 7.97
CA ILE A 87 10.73 1.84 8.52
C ILE A 87 11.91 1.45 7.63
N LEU A 88 12.61 2.47 7.11
CA LEU A 88 13.90 2.31 6.44
C LEU A 88 14.99 2.74 7.42
N GLU A 89 15.95 1.86 7.66
CA GLU A 89 17.03 2.09 8.62
C GLU A 89 18.38 1.95 7.91
N GLY A 90 19.28 2.87 8.18
CA GLY A 90 20.64 2.86 7.65
C GLY A 90 21.40 4.15 7.96
N GLU A 91 22.69 4.13 7.67
CA GLU A 91 23.62 5.22 7.96
C GLU A 91 23.56 6.29 6.86
N SER A 92 23.29 7.55 7.20
CA SER A 92 23.11 8.61 6.20
C SER A 92 24.39 8.90 5.41
N ASP A 93 25.56 8.80 6.07
CA ASP A 93 26.88 8.98 5.46
C ASP A 93 27.62 7.64 5.25
N GLY A 94 26.91 6.52 5.40
CA GLY A 94 27.46 5.18 5.30
C GLY A 94 27.72 4.71 3.87
N GLY A 95 28.63 3.75 3.74
CA GLY A 95 28.94 3.01 2.53
C GLY A 95 28.06 1.77 2.33
N ARG A 96 28.30 1.04 1.24
CA ARG A 96 27.52 -0.18 0.90
C ARG A 96 27.72 -1.32 1.89
N ASP A 97 28.83 -1.30 2.62
CA ASP A 97 29.19 -2.30 3.64
C ASP A 97 28.44 -2.06 4.96
N ASP A 98 27.82 -0.88 5.14
CA ASP A 98 27.01 -0.58 6.31
C ASP A 98 25.63 -1.28 6.25
N PRO A 99 25.06 -1.65 7.41
CA PRO A 99 23.75 -2.29 7.47
C PRO A 99 22.65 -1.43 6.85
N PHE A 100 21.69 -2.08 6.20
CA PHE A 100 20.48 -1.44 5.67
C PHE A 100 19.28 -2.32 6.00
N GLY A 101 18.31 -1.75 6.71
CA GLY A 101 17.12 -2.42 7.21
C GLY A 101 15.84 -1.92 6.53
N ILE A 102 14.91 -2.85 6.30
CA ILE A 102 13.54 -2.55 5.87
C ILE A 102 12.61 -3.33 6.80
N GLN A 103 11.82 -2.62 7.60
CA GLN A 103 10.85 -3.23 8.49
C GLN A 103 9.44 -2.84 8.09
N PHE A 104 8.60 -3.85 7.80
CA PHE A 104 7.16 -3.66 7.67
C PHE A 104 6.53 -3.68 9.04
N VAL A 105 5.76 -2.65 9.35
CA VAL A 105 5.04 -2.53 10.61
C VAL A 105 3.55 -2.56 10.35
N ARG A 106 2.84 -3.37 11.15
CA ARG A 106 1.39 -3.48 11.14
C ARG A 106 0.82 -2.98 12.45
N VAL A 107 -0.17 -2.11 12.36
CA VAL A 107 -0.81 -1.49 13.51
C VAL A 107 -2.29 -1.80 13.48
N ALA A 108 -2.75 -2.49 14.52
CA ALA A 108 -4.17 -2.68 14.75
C ALA A 108 -4.81 -1.35 15.17
N TYR A 109 -6.03 -1.10 14.71
CA TYR A 109 -6.83 0.06 15.08
C TYR A 109 -8.29 -0.35 15.20
N ASP A 110 -9.10 0.51 15.81
CA ASP A 110 -10.55 0.27 15.94
C ASP A 110 -11.26 0.57 14.61
N VAL A 111 -11.43 -0.48 13.80
CA VAL A 111 -12.11 -0.42 12.49
C VAL A 111 -13.56 0.01 12.64
N GLU A 112 -14.25 -0.43 13.68
CA GLU A 112 -15.68 -0.12 13.86
C GLU A 112 -15.88 1.32 14.30
N ALA A 113 -14.98 1.87 15.12
CA ALA A 113 -15.01 3.29 15.47
C ALA A 113 -14.79 4.18 14.23
N GLU A 114 -13.85 3.83 13.33
CA GLU A 114 -13.65 4.56 12.07
C GLU A 114 -14.89 4.51 11.18
N ILE A 115 -15.50 3.33 11.02
CA ILE A 115 -16.72 3.16 10.21
C ILE A 115 -17.90 3.96 10.80
N ALA A 116 -18.06 3.96 12.13
CA ALA A 116 -19.09 4.73 12.81
C ALA A 116 -18.92 6.23 12.55
N LEU A 117 -17.72 6.75 12.73
CA LEU A 117 -17.40 8.16 12.45
C LEU A 117 -17.63 8.51 10.98
N ALA A 118 -17.20 7.66 10.05
CA ALA A 118 -17.45 7.85 8.63
C ALA A 118 -18.97 7.90 8.31
N GLY A 119 -19.78 7.11 9.02
CA GLY A 119 -21.23 7.15 8.94
C GLY A 119 -21.83 8.45 9.48
N GLU A 120 -21.37 8.92 10.64
CA GLU A 120 -21.80 10.20 11.23
C GLU A 120 -21.49 11.40 10.32
N LEU A 121 -20.34 11.36 9.63
CA LEU A 121 -19.92 12.39 8.68
C LEU A 121 -20.59 12.26 7.30
N GLY A 122 -21.46 11.26 7.10
CA GLY A 122 -22.18 11.06 5.84
C GLY A 122 -21.27 10.65 4.68
N MET A 123 -20.23 9.86 4.93
CA MET A 123 -19.27 9.43 3.91
C MET A 123 -19.98 8.71 2.73
N PRO A 124 -19.75 9.14 1.48
CA PRO A 124 -20.26 8.43 0.31
C PRO A 124 -19.73 7.00 0.23
N ALA A 125 -20.55 6.08 -0.27
CA ALA A 125 -20.19 4.67 -0.43
C ALA A 125 -19.71 3.98 0.87
N LEU A 126 -20.26 4.39 2.02
CA LEU A 126 -19.92 3.87 3.35
C LEU A 126 -19.88 2.33 3.41
N GLN A 127 -20.85 1.65 2.80
CA GLN A 127 -20.90 0.18 2.82
C GLN A 127 -19.66 -0.45 2.17
N ALA A 128 -19.24 0.07 1.01
CA ALA A 128 -18.04 -0.41 0.33
C ALA A 128 -16.78 -0.09 1.15
N TYR A 129 -16.70 1.10 1.74
CA TYR A 129 -15.60 1.46 2.63
C TYR A 129 -15.51 0.53 3.84
N ALA A 130 -16.64 0.24 4.48
CA ALA A 130 -16.72 -0.64 5.64
C ALA A 130 -16.30 -2.08 5.30
N ILE A 131 -16.66 -2.60 4.13
CA ILE A 131 -16.20 -3.92 3.68
C ILE A 131 -14.67 -3.90 3.47
N GLU A 132 -14.14 -2.89 2.78
CA GLU A 132 -12.70 -2.74 2.57
C GLU A 132 -11.92 -2.76 3.89
N LEU A 133 -12.32 -1.95 4.89
CA LEU A 133 -11.62 -1.90 6.17
C LEU A 133 -11.70 -3.21 6.96
N ARG A 134 -12.82 -3.92 6.91
CA ARG A 134 -13.01 -5.17 7.66
C ARG A 134 -12.30 -6.37 7.02
N THR A 135 -12.17 -6.37 5.70
CA THR A 135 -11.76 -7.58 4.97
C THR A 135 -10.51 -7.41 4.12
N ALA A 136 -10.00 -6.19 3.97
CA ALA A 136 -8.94 -5.84 3.03
C ALA A 136 -9.25 -6.23 1.58
N VAL A 137 -10.54 -6.29 1.21
CA VAL A 137 -10.95 -6.61 -0.17
C VAL A 137 -11.39 -5.34 -0.86
N TYR A 138 -10.72 -5.00 -1.95
CA TYR A 138 -11.04 -3.81 -2.76
C TYR A 138 -12.48 -3.84 -3.28
N ARG A 139 -13.16 -2.68 -3.23
CA ARG A 139 -14.57 -2.52 -3.64
C ARG A 139 -14.90 -2.95 -5.05
N GLY A 140 -13.93 -2.91 -5.97
CA GLY A 140 -14.11 -3.44 -7.32
C GLY A 140 -14.40 -4.94 -7.37
N GLN A 141 -14.18 -5.67 -6.27
CA GLN A 141 -14.40 -7.12 -6.20
C GLN A 141 -15.62 -7.52 -5.37
N HIS A 142 -16.24 -6.59 -4.62
CA HIS A 142 -17.32 -6.93 -3.68
C HIS A 142 -18.49 -7.64 -4.34
N ALA A 143 -18.97 -7.13 -5.49
CA ALA A 143 -20.08 -7.75 -6.22
C ALA A 143 -19.74 -9.17 -6.69
N ARG A 144 -18.54 -9.35 -7.27
CA ARG A 144 -18.04 -10.66 -7.73
C ARG A 144 -17.94 -11.67 -6.58
N LEU A 145 -17.68 -11.19 -5.37
CA LEU A 145 -17.49 -12.01 -4.17
C LEU A 145 -18.75 -12.10 -3.30
N GLY A 146 -19.89 -11.52 -3.72
CA GLY A 146 -21.15 -11.57 -2.97
C GLY A 146 -21.14 -10.81 -1.65
N MET A 147 -20.32 -9.77 -1.52
CA MET A 147 -20.10 -9.06 -0.24
C MET A 147 -21.05 -7.89 0.01
N LEU A 148 -21.85 -7.50 -0.99
CA LEU A 148 -22.73 -6.32 -0.92
C LEU A 148 -24.08 -6.61 -0.22
N ASP A 149 -24.44 -7.87 -0.01
CA ASP A 149 -25.79 -8.26 0.42
C ASP A 149 -25.91 -8.57 1.94
N GLY A 150 -24.81 -8.47 2.70
CA GLY A 150 -24.75 -8.85 4.12
C GLY A 150 -25.21 -7.79 5.14
N GLY A 151 -25.76 -6.66 4.69
CA GLY A 151 -25.97 -5.45 5.50
C GLY A 151 -27.42 -5.05 5.74
N GLN A 152 -28.32 -5.98 6.05
CA GLN A 152 -29.58 -5.63 6.74
C GLN A 152 -29.67 -6.36 8.07
N ALA A 153 -29.22 -5.70 9.14
CA ALA A 153 -29.70 -6.01 10.47
C ALA A 153 -31.21 -5.76 10.48
N SER A 154 -31.99 -6.83 10.41
CA SER A 154 -33.44 -6.79 10.55
C SER A 154 -33.78 -6.23 11.93
N GLY A 155 -34.19 -4.97 11.95
CA GLY A 155 -34.91 -4.38 13.06
C GLY A 155 -36.26 -5.07 13.22
N ARG A 156 -36.27 -6.25 13.83
CA ARG A 156 -37.47 -6.73 14.53
C ARG A 156 -37.59 -5.91 15.80
N GLY A 157 -38.35 -4.82 15.72
CA GLY A 157 -38.91 -4.19 16.91
C GLY A 157 -39.69 -5.24 17.73
N PRO A 158 -39.70 -5.13 19.06
CA PRO A 158 -40.38 -6.12 19.89
C PRO A 158 -41.88 -6.06 19.61
N ALA A 159 -42.48 -7.22 19.39
CA ALA A 159 -43.92 -7.35 19.39
C ALA A 159 -44.43 -7.25 20.83
N ALA A 160 -45.15 -6.17 21.13
CA ALA A 160 -46.19 -6.07 22.14
C ALA A 160 -47.13 -4.93 21.77
#